data_AF-A0A078G9J4-F1
#
_entry.id   AF-A0A078G9J4-F1
#
_cell.length_a   1.000
_cell.length_b   1.000
_cell.length_c   1.000
_cell.angle_alpha   90.00
_cell.angle_beta   90.00
_cell.angle_gamma   90.00
#
_symmetry.space_group_name_H-M   'P 1'
#
loop_
_entity.id
_entity.type
_entity.pdbx_description
1 polymer ?
#
loop_
_entity_poly.entity_id
_entity_poly.type
_entity_poly.pdbx_seq_one_letter_code
_entity_poly.pdbx_strand_id
1 'polypeptide(L)'
;MAISLLPRPFISLRTSKSFDLSPRVFSLRLSCSSSSNGSAGNQQVSSNPEKRSFAAATGDMFIGVASRLLKRVKDVEAEKERRVITSPGFSFSAAGLLFPYHLGVAQLLIEKGYIKDTTPLAGASAGAVVCAVITSGSSMWEALEATKVLADDCRRNGTAFRLGAVLRESMEKLLPDDIHIRSNGRVRVAITQVLWKPRGLLVDQFDSKSDLINAVHTSSFIPGYLAPRPVTMFRNRVCVDGGLTLFMPPSAAAKTVRVCAFSASSFKLKGIGISPDCNPLNRATARQVK
;
A
#
# COMPACT_ATOMS: atom_id res chain seq x y z
N MET A 1 44.74 -33.45 -9.42
CA MET A 1 44.28 -32.23 -8.72
C MET A 1 43.83 -31.24 -9.78
N ALA A 2 42.53 -31.10 -10.02
CA ALA A 2 41.98 -30.22 -11.04
C ALA A 2 41.23 -29.05 -10.38
N ILE A 3 41.63 -27.85 -10.77
CA ILE A 3 41.18 -26.55 -10.26
C ILE A 3 39.82 -26.22 -10.91
N SER A 4 38.79 -25.93 -10.10
CA SER A 4 37.49 -25.46 -10.59
C SER A 4 37.49 -23.94 -10.72
N LEU A 5 37.34 -23.46 -11.96
CA LEU A 5 37.07 -22.06 -12.29
C LEU A 5 35.56 -21.89 -12.46
N LEU A 6 34.89 -21.30 -11.48
CA LEU A 6 33.52 -20.82 -11.61
C LEU A 6 33.51 -19.34 -11.99
N PRO A 7 32.82 -18.90 -13.06
CA PRO A 7 32.64 -17.49 -13.35
C PRO A 7 31.49 -16.89 -12.51
N ARG A 8 31.77 -15.77 -11.85
CA ARG A 8 30.76 -14.91 -11.18
C ARG A 8 30.11 -14.01 -12.24
N PRO A 9 28.77 -13.80 -12.25
CA PRO A 9 28.18 -12.80 -13.12
C PRO A 9 28.29 -11.41 -12.47
N PHE A 10 28.98 -10.52 -13.17
CA PHE A 10 29.10 -9.08 -12.89
C PHE A 10 27.93 -8.37 -13.59
N ILE A 11 27.05 -7.68 -12.84
CA ILE A 11 25.99 -6.84 -13.41
C ILE A 11 26.50 -5.40 -13.42
N SER A 12 26.70 -4.85 -14.62
CA SER A 12 27.07 -3.45 -14.84
C SER A 12 25.81 -2.60 -15.00
N LEU A 13 25.57 -1.69 -14.05
CA LEU A 13 24.49 -0.70 -14.10
C LEU A 13 24.97 0.56 -14.81
N ARG A 14 24.49 0.80 -16.03
CA ARG A 14 24.76 2.03 -16.79
C ARG A 14 23.64 3.05 -16.51
N THR A 15 23.97 4.13 -15.82
CA THR A 15 23.04 5.24 -15.52
C THR A 15 22.92 6.18 -16.71
N SER A 16 21.69 6.49 -17.15
CA SER A 16 21.42 7.62 -18.04
C SER A 16 20.46 8.62 -17.37
N LYS A 17 20.72 9.91 -17.62
CA LYS A 17 20.19 11.08 -16.92
C LYS A 17 18.68 11.29 -17.13
N SER A 18 18.09 11.87 -16.09
CA SER A 18 16.69 12.20 -15.86
C SER A 18 16.13 13.34 -16.71
N PHE A 19 14.83 13.27 -17.02
CA PHE A 19 13.98 14.44 -17.24
C PHE A 19 12.73 14.33 -16.37
N ASP A 20 12.40 15.46 -15.74
CA ASP A 20 11.41 15.66 -14.69
C ASP A 20 10.06 16.08 -15.29
N LEU A 21 8.97 15.44 -14.86
CA LEU A 21 7.61 15.91 -15.08
C LEU A 21 6.76 15.55 -13.84
N SER A 22 6.24 16.59 -13.18
CA SER A 22 5.42 16.52 -11.98
C SER A 22 3.95 16.22 -12.31
N PRO A 23 3.34 15.14 -11.77
CA PRO A 23 1.90 15.04 -11.63
C PRO A 23 1.48 15.60 -10.27
N ARG A 24 0.45 16.46 -10.24
CA ARG A 24 -0.17 16.96 -9.00
C ARG A 24 -0.81 15.80 -8.23
N VAL A 25 -0.08 15.25 -7.26
CA VAL A 25 -0.53 14.21 -6.33
C VAL A 25 -0.92 14.89 -5.01
N PHE A 26 -2.12 14.62 -4.51
CA PHE A 26 -2.57 15.07 -3.18
C PHE A 26 -2.62 13.86 -2.24
N SER A 27 -1.83 13.89 -1.18
CA SER A 27 -2.01 13.01 -0.01
C SER A 27 -3.12 13.62 0.86
N LEU A 28 -4.10 12.82 1.27
CA LEU A 28 -5.21 13.27 2.11
C LEU A 28 -5.29 12.38 3.36
N ARG A 29 -5.13 13.00 4.53
CA ARG A 29 -5.39 12.42 5.85
C ARG A 29 -6.76 12.93 6.31
N LEU A 30 -7.69 12.03 6.63
CA LEU A 30 -8.94 12.38 7.32
C LEU A 30 -9.08 11.46 8.53
N SER A 31 -9.31 12.07 9.69
CA SER A 31 -9.61 11.37 10.93
C SER A 31 -11.11 11.52 11.21
N CYS A 32 -11.78 10.41 11.55
CA CYS A 32 -13.16 10.41 12.03
C CYS A 32 -13.18 10.63 13.54
N SER A 33 -14.02 11.55 14.02
CA SER A 33 -14.34 11.70 15.44
C SER A 33 -15.74 11.16 15.70
N SER A 34 -15.84 10.08 16.49
CA SER A 34 -17.11 9.58 17.01
C SER A 34 -17.52 10.42 18.23
N SER A 35 -18.74 10.96 18.20
CA SER A 35 -19.37 11.64 19.34
C SER A 35 -20.25 10.63 20.07
N SER A 36 -19.95 10.33 21.34
CA SER A 36 -20.83 9.57 22.22
C SER A 36 -21.61 10.52 23.13
N ASN A 37 -22.95 10.50 22.99
CA ASN A 37 -23.87 11.15 23.92
C ASN A 37 -23.97 10.31 25.22
N GLY A 38 -23.77 10.96 26.37
CA GLY A 38 -23.94 10.36 27.68
C GLY A 38 -25.39 10.35 28.16
N SER A 39 -25.77 9.26 28.84
CA SER A 39 -27.04 9.10 29.56
C SER A 39 -26.93 9.62 30.99
N ALA A 40 -28.05 10.11 31.51
CA ALA A 40 -28.21 10.78 32.79
C ALA A 40 -27.99 9.88 34.02
N GLY A 41 -27.37 10.45 35.05
CA GLY A 41 -27.26 9.89 36.40
C GLY A 41 -27.16 11.03 37.41
N ASN A 42 -28.21 11.18 38.21
CA ASN A 42 -28.40 12.22 39.23
C ASN A 42 -27.73 11.79 40.55
N GLN A 43 -26.87 12.62 41.14
CA GLN A 43 -26.57 12.54 42.58
C GLN A 43 -26.14 13.91 43.15
N GLN A 44 -27.09 14.45 43.92
CA GLN A 44 -27.06 15.42 45.01
C GLN A 44 -25.71 15.99 45.48
N VAL A 45 -25.59 17.32 45.36
CA VAL A 45 -24.55 18.18 45.92
C VAL A 45 -24.87 18.49 47.39
N SER A 46 -23.87 18.35 48.27
CA SER A 46 -23.85 18.98 49.59
C SER A 46 -22.54 19.75 49.81
N SER A 47 -22.72 20.99 50.27
CA SER A 47 -21.83 21.87 51.03
C SER A 47 -20.52 22.41 50.43
N ASN A 48 -20.54 23.73 50.24
CA ASN A 48 -19.49 24.76 50.31
C ASN A 48 -18.83 25.21 48.98
N PRO A 49 -19.04 26.47 48.52
CA PRO A 49 -18.31 27.01 47.39
C PRO A 49 -16.94 27.49 47.87
N GLU A 50 -15.91 26.66 47.69
CA GLU A 50 -14.54 27.17 47.75
C GLU A 50 -14.39 28.25 46.69
N LYS A 51 -14.12 29.48 47.14
CA LYS A 51 -13.76 30.61 46.29
C LYS A 51 -12.47 30.28 45.56
N ARG A 52 -12.55 29.59 44.42
CA ARG A 52 -11.43 29.43 43.50
C ARG A 52 -11.03 30.83 43.04
N SER A 53 -9.91 31.30 43.55
CA SER A 53 -9.33 32.59 43.16
C SER A 53 -9.20 32.63 41.64
N PHE A 54 -9.54 33.77 41.04
CA PHE A 54 -9.42 34.00 39.59
C PHE A 54 -8.01 33.67 39.07
N ALA A 55 -6.98 33.86 39.91
CA ALA A 55 -5.61 33.47 39.62
C ALA A 55 -5.42 31.94 39.47
N ALA A 56 -6.12 31.14 40.28
CA ALA A 56 -6.08 29.67 40.20
C ALA A 56 -6.78 29.16 38.93
N ALA A 57 -7.96 29.72 38.60
CA ALA A 57 -8.67 29.37 37.37
C ALA A 57 -7.88 29.74 36.10
N THR A 58 -7.17 30.87 36.16
CA THR A 58 -6.28 31.32 35.07
C THR A 58 -5.06 30.40 34.95
N GLY A 59 -4.42 30.03 36.07
CA GLY A 59 -3.30 29.10 36.11
C GLY A 59 -3.62 27.73 35.50
N ASP A 60 -4.77 27.14 35.87
CA ASP A 60 -5.21 25.85 35.34
C ASP A 60 -5.43 25.88 33.81
N MET A 61 -5.96 26.98 33.29
CA MET A 61 -6.14 27.17 31.85
C MET A 61 -4.80 27.24 31.11
N PHE A 62 -3.82 27.97 31.66
CA PHE A 62 -2.48 28.07 31.09
C PHE A 62 -1.76 26.71 31.07
N ILE A 63 -1.85 25.94 32.15
CA ILE A 63 -1.29 24.58 32.22
C ILE A 63 -1.97 23.64 31.22
N GLY A 64 -3.30 23.76 31.05
CA GLY A 64 -4.05 22.97 30.08
C GLY A 64 -3.65 23.26 28.63
N VAL A 65 -3.44 24.53 28.28
CA VAL A 65 -2.98 24.94 26.95
C VAL A 65 -1.53 24.53 26.71
N ALA A 66 -0.64 24.76 27.66
CA ALA A 66 0.76 24.34 27.59
C ALA A 66 0.88 22.81 27.44
N SER A 67 0.09 22.04 28.19
CA SER A 67 0.07 20.57 28.09
C SER A 67 -0.38 20.09 26.71
N ARG A 68 -1.38 20.74 26.09
CA ARG A 68 -1.82 20.39 24.72
C ARG A 68 -0.76 20.75 23.67
N LEU A 69 -0.06 21.86 23.83
CA LEU A 69 1.03 22.27 22.95
C LEU A 69 2.21 21.31 23.07
N LEU A 70 2.62 20.95 24.29
CA LEU A 70 3.68 19.97 24.53
C LEU A 70 3.31 18.58 23.98
N LYS A 71 2.04 18.17 24.10
CA LYS A 71 1.57 16.91 23.51
C LYS A 71 1.63 16.97 21.98
N ARG A 72 1.18 18.07 21.35
CA ARG A 72 1.33 18.28 19.90
C ARG A 72 2.79 18.29 19.45
N VAL A 73 3.68 18.96 20.19
CA VAL A 73 5.11 19.00 19.86
C VAL A 73 5.69 17.60 19.95
N LYS A 74 5.42 16.85 21.03
CA LYS A 74 5.83 15.44 21.16
C LYS A 74 5.24 14.54 20.08
N ASP A 75 3.98 14.75 19.69
CA ASP A 75 3.32 13.99 18.62
C ASP A 75 3.96 14.31 17.25
N VAL A 76 4.32 15.58 17.01
CA VAL A 76 5.04 16.03 15.81
C VAL A 76 6.47 15.50 15.79
N GLU A 77 7.18 15.53 16.92
CA GLU A 77 8.53 14.96 17.06
C GLU A 77 8.49 13.44 16.86
N ALA A 78 7.52 12.74 17.48
CA ALA A 78 7.33 11.30 17.30
C ALA A 78 6.92 10.93 15.88
N GLU A 79 6.14 11.77 15.17
CA GLU A 79 5.80 11.59 13.76
C GLU A 79 7.00 11.87 12.83
N LYS A 80 7.92 12.75 13.26
CA LYS A 80 9.20 13.04 12.58
C LYS A 80 10.25 11.95 12.81
N GLU A 81 10.30 11.36 14.00
CA GLU A 81 11.17 10.23 14.35
C GLU A 81 10.66 8.89 13.78
N ARG A 82 9.34 8.72 13.58
CA ARG A 82 8.75 7.51 12.97
C ARG A 82 9.07 7.29 11.48
N ARG A 83 9.74 8.21 10.78
CA ARG A 83 9.88 8.14 9.32
C ARG A 83 11.29 8.47 8.82
N VAL A 84 12.27 7.64 9.20
CA VAL A 84 13.42 7.43 8.30
C VAL A 84 12.94 6.60 7.11
N ILE A 85 12.24 7.26 6.19
CA ILE A 85 11.84 6.70 4.90
C ILE A 85 13.13 6.47 4.13
N THR A 86 13.49 5.20 3.92
CA THR A 86 14.69 4.87 3.16
C THR A 86 14.46 5.07 1.67
N SER A 87 15.54 5.34 0.94
CA SER A 87 15.53 5.44 -0.52
C SER A 87 16.56 4.47 -1.09
N PRO A 88 16.22 3.72 -2.16
CA PRO A 88 14.99 3.80 -2.93
C PRO A 88 13.80 3.07 -2.28
N GLY A 89 12.58 3.49 -2.63
CA GLY A 89 11.37 2.71 -2.40
C GLY A 89 10.99 1.88 -3.63
N PHE A 90 9.96 1.05 -3.50
CA PHE A 90 9.51 0.14 -4.58
C PHE A 90 8.04 0.38 -4.93
N SER A 91 7.74 0.39 -6.23
CA SER A 91 6.36 0.45 -6.75
C SER A 91 6.06 -0.81 -7.52
N PHE A 92 5.00 -1.52 -7.15
CA PHE A 92 4.50 -2.71 -7.85
C PHE A 92 3.31 -2.34 -8.73
N SER A 93 3.32 -2.79 -9.98
CA SER A 93 2.26 -2.48 -10.94
C SER A 93 0.94 -3.20 -10.61
N ALA A 94 -0.16 -2.76 -11.23
CA ALA A 94 -1.29 -3.66 -11.42
C ALA A 94 -0.87 -4.86 -12.27
N ALA A 95 -1.42 -6.05 -12.00
CA ALA A 95 -1.02 -7.30 -12.65
C ALA A 95 -2.12 -8.38 -12.71
N GLY A 96 -3.25 -8.20 -12.02
CA GLY A 96 -4.29 -9.22 -11.93
C GLY A 96 -3.73 -10.56 -11.44
N LEU A 97 -4.01 -11.63 -12.20
CA LEU A 97 -3.56 -12.99 -11.87
C LEU A 97 -2.05 -13.23 -12.08
N LEU A 98 -1.30 -12.28 -12.65
CA LEU A 98 0.17 -12.33 -12.69
C LEU A 98 0.80 -11.98 -11.32
N PHE A 99 0.00 -11.88 -10.26
CA PHE A 99 0.42 -11.69 -8.87
C PHE A 99 1.63 -12.56 -8.43
N PRO A 100 1.76 -13.85 -8.80
CA PRO A 100 2.94 -14.66 -8.45
C PRO A 100 4.28 -14.08 -8.91
N TYR A 101 4.30 -13.31 -10.01
CA TYR A 101 5.52 -12.62 -10.45
C TYR A 101 5.98 -11.60 -9.40
N HIS A 102 5.05 -10.82 -8.85
CA HIS A 102 5.38 -9.84 -7.82
C HIS A 102 5.86 -10.50 -6.52
N LEU A 103 5.29 -11.65 -6.14
CA LEU A 103 5.77 -12.44 -4.99
C LEU A 103 7.23 -12.87 -5.18
N GLY A 104 7.58 -13.41 -6.35
CA GLY A 104 8.95 -13.84 -6.63
C GLY A 104 9.95 -12.68 -6.61
N VAL A 105 9.59 -11.53 -7.19
CA VAL A 105 10.44 -10.33 -7.12
C VAL A 105 10.57 -9.83 -5.68
N ALA A 106 9.47 -9.77 -4.93
CA ALA A 106 9.48 -9.33 -3.54
C ALA A 106 10.37 -10.23 -2.66
N GLN A 107 10.27 -11.55 -2.81
CA GLN A 107 11.09 -12.52 -2.10
C GLN A 107 12.59 -12.22 -2.31
N LEU A 108 13.02 -12.08 -3.57
CA LEU A 108 14.43 -11.81 -3.89
C LEU A 108 14.90 -10.45 -3.36
N LEU A 109 14.05 -9.42 -3.44
CA LEU A 109 14.40 -8.09 -2.93
C LEU A 109 14.53 -8.07 -1.39
N ILE A 110 13.72 -8.86 -0.68
CA ILE A 110 13.82 -9.05 0.77
C ILE A 110 15.09 -9.83 1.11
N GLU A 111 15.33 -10.98 0.47
CA GLU A 111 16.52 -11.82 0.70
C GLU A 111 17.85 -11.09 0.47
N LYS A 112 17.88 -10.20 -0.53
CA LYS A 112 19.06 -9.37 -0.83
C LYS A 112 19.16 -8.12 0.04
N GLY A 113 18.20 -7.88 0.94
CA GLY A 113 18.19 -6.75 1.86
C GLY A 113 17.87 -5.40 1.22
N TYR A 114 17.27 -5.38 0.03
CA TYR A 114 16.81 -4.14 -0.62
C TYR A 114 15.48 -3.65 -0.06
N ILE A 115 14.56 -4.57 0.26
CA ILE A 115 13.33 -4.28 0.99
C ILE A 115 13.55 -4.62 2.47
N LYS A 116 13.43 -3.60 3.32
CA LYS A 116 13.53 -3.66 4.78
C LYS A 116 12.26 -3.06 5.39
N ASP A 117 12.15 -3.10 6.72
CA ASP A 117 10.98 -2.57 7.44
C ASP A 117 10.73 -1.08 7.26
N THR A 118 11.76 -0.31 6.91
CA THR A 118 11.68 1.12 6.64
C THR A 118 11.53 1.46 5.16
N THR A 119 11.53 0.46 4.27
CA THR A 119 11.45 0.67 2.82
C THR A 119 10.03 1.06 2.41
N PRO A 120 9.84 2.22 1.75
CA PRO A 120 8.52 2.63 1.28
C PRO A 120 8.09 1.80 0.07
N LEU A 121 6.84 1.38 0.10
CA LEU A 121 6.19 0.54 -0.91
C LEU A 121 4.99 1.28 -1.49
N ALA A 122 4.70 1.03 -2.76
CA ALA A 122 3.47 1.49 -3.40
C ALA A 122 2.94 0.43 -4.35
N GLY A 123 1.63 0.36 -4.50
CA GLY A 123 1.01 -0.66 -5.32
C GLY A 123 -0.38 -0.29 -5.82
N ALA A 124 -0.72 -0.83 -6.99
CA ALA A 124 -2.07 -0.82 -7.54
C ALA A 124 -2.53 -2.26 -7.76
N SER A 125 -3.80 -2.57 -7.46
CA SER A 125 -4.39 -3.90 -7.71
C SER A 125 -3.53 -5.02 -7.08
N ALA A 126 -3.13 -6.04 -7.83
CA ALA A 126 -2.17 -7.08 -7.40
C ALA A 126 -0.87 -6.52 -6.75
N GLY A 127 -0.37 -5.36 -7.21
CA GLY A 127 0.76 -4.68 -6.60
C GLY A 127 0.47 -4.14 -5.20
N ALA A 128 -0.78 -3.73 -4.92
CA ALA A 128 -1.18 -3.32 -3.57
C ALA A 128 -1.27 -4.54 -2.63
N VAL A 129 -1.75 -5.68 -3.16
CA VAL A 129 -1.79 -6.95 -2.42
C VAL A 129 -0.38 -7.37 -1.99
N VAL A 130 0.61 -7.32 -2.88
CA VAL A 130 1.98 -7.73 -2.50
C VAL A 130 2.58 -6.77 -1.47
N CYS A 131 2.26 -5.48 -1.52
CA CYS A 131 2.71 -4.53 -0.50
C CYS A 131 2.16 -4.91 0.89
N ALA A 132 0.88 -5.28 0.96
CA ALA A 132 0.26 -5.75 2.20
C ALA A 132 0.94 -7.03 2.72
N VAL A 133 1.19 -8.02 1.85
CA VAL A 133 1.93 -9.25 2.19
C VAL A 133 3.33 -8.92 2.72
N ILE A 134 4.11 -8.06 2.04
CA ILE A 134 5.44 -7.66 2.51
C ILE A 134 5.38 -7.03 3.91
N THR A 135 4.42 -6.13 4.17
CA THR A 135 4.30 -5.49 5.49
C THR A 135 3.70 -6.38 6.57
N SER A 136 3.02 -7.47 6.19
CA SER A 136 2.50 -8.45 7.14
C SER A 136 3.59 -9.27 7.80
N GLY A 137 4.75 -9.42 7.15
CA GLY A 137 5.81 -10.32 7.58
C GLY A 137 5.55 -11.79 7.22
N SER A 138 4.42 -12.12 6.59
CA SER A 138 4.18 -13.46 6.02
C SER A 138 5.21 -13.77 4.94
N SER A 139 5.53 -15.06 4.80
CA SER A 139 6.42 -15.49 3.72
C SER A 139 5.76 -15.32 2.36
N MET A 140 6.55 -15.01 1.32
CA MET A 140 6.00 -14.95 -0.04
C MET A 140 5.51 -16.32 -0.51
N TRP A 141 6.00 -17.40 0.10
CA TRP A 141 5.55 -18.78 -0.15
C TRP A 141 4.12 -19.02 0.36
N GLU A 142 3.79 -18.62 1.59
CA GLU A 142 2.42 -18.72 2.12
C GLU A 142 1.42 -17.93 1.26
N ALA A 143 1.81 -16.73 0.83
CA ALA A 143 0.99 -15.93 -0.08
C ALA A 143 0.85 -16.58 -1.47
N LEU A 144 1.88 -17.25 -1.97
CA LEU A 144 1.81 -18.03 -3.21
C LEU A 144 0.84 -19.20 -3.06
N GLU A 145 0.89 -19.92 -1.95
CA GLU A 145 0.01 -21.06 -1.70
C GLU A 145 -1.46 -20.61 -1.58
N ALA A 146 -1.73 -19.54 -0.85
CA ALA A 146 -3.05 -18.91 -0.82
C ALA A 146 -3.53 -18.50 -2.22
N THR A 147 -2.62 -18.00 -3.07
CA THR A 147 -2.93 -17.64 -4.46
C THR A 147 -3.29 -18.86 -5.30
N LYS A 148 -2.59 -19.99 -5.12
CA LYS A 148 -2.92 -21.24 -5.82
C LYS A 148 -4.30 -21.75 -5.43
N VAL A 149 -4.63 -21.73 -4.14
CA VAL A 149 -5.94 -22.12 -3.62
C VAL A 149 -7.04 -21.22 -4.23
N LEU A 150 -6.83 -19.91 -4.24
CA LEU A 150 -7.74 -18.94 -4.87
C LEU A 150 -7.89 -19.22 -6.38
N ALA A 151 -6.79 -19.46 -7.09
CA ALA A 151 -6.81 -19.73 -8.52
C ALA A 151 -7.53 -21.03 -8.86
N ASP A 152 -7.38 -22.07 -8.02
CA ASP A 152 -8.05 -23.35 -8.23
C ASP A 152 -9.56 -23.27 -7.94
N ASP A 153 -9.98 -22.50 -6.93
CA ASP A 153 -11.41 -22.17 -6.74
C ASP A 153 -11.96 -21.40 -7.95
N CYS A 154 -11.26 -20.38 -8.42
CA CYS A 154 -11.67 -19.59 -9.58
C CYS A 154 -11.77 -20.45 -10.85
N ARG A 155 -10.89 -21.43 -11.03
CA ARG A 155 -10.93 -22.37 -12.15
C ARG A 155 -12.14 -23.29 -12.08
N ARG A 156 -12.46 -23.82 -10.89
CA ARG A 156 -13.56 -24.78 -10.70
C ARG A 156 -14.94 -24.12 -10.69
N ASN A 157 -15.04 -22.93 -10.10
CA ASN A 157 -16.31 -22.29 -9.76
C ASN A 157 -16.53 -20.94 -10.50
N GLY A 158 -15.61 -20.57 -11.40
CA GLY A 158 -15.67 -19.32 -12.16
C GLY A 158 -15.20 -18.08 -11.38
N THR A 159 -14.79 -17.05 -12.11
CA THR A 159 -14.25 -15.79 -11.56
C THR A 159 -15.30 -14.68 -11.45
N ALA A 160 -16.26 -14.66 -12.39
CA ALA A 160 -17.24 -13.59 -12.52
C ALA A 160 -18.01 -13.39 -11.21
N PHE A 161 -17.96 -12.18 -10.68
CA PHE A 161 -18.67 -11.76 -9.46
C PHE A 161 -18.21 -12.41 -8.15
N ARG A 162 -17.22 -13.32 -8.20
CA ARG A 162 -16.73 -14.07 -7.04
C ARG A 162 -15.33 -13.64 -6.61
N LEU A 163 -14.48 -13.24 -7.56
CA LEU A 163 -13.07 -12.98 -7.29
C LEU A 163 -12.81 -11.96 -6.16
N GLY A 164 -13.64 -10.91 -6.05
CA GLY A 164 -13.52 -9.94 -4.96
C GLY A 164 -13.77 -10.54 -3.58
N ALA A 165 -14.79 -11.40 -3.44
CA ALA A 165 -15.10 -12.06 -2.19
C ALA A 165 -13.99 -13.04 -1.76
N VAL A 166 -13.50 -13.86 -2.70
CA VAL A 166 -12.42 -14.82 -2.44
C VAL A 166 -11.12 -14.08 -2.08
N LEU A 167 -10.78 -13.02 -2.81
CA LEU A 167 -9.60 -12.19 -2.50
C LEU A 167 -9.70 -11.58 -1.09
N ARG A 168 -10.86 -11.04 -0.72
CA ARG A 168 -11.09 -10.50 0.62
C ARG A 168 -10.89 -11.56 1.70
N GLU A 169 -11.49 -12.74 1.52
CA GLU A 169 -11.37 -13.85 2.47
C GLU A 169 -9.91 -14.30 2.63
N SER A 170 -9.16 -14.42 1.54
CA SER A 170 -7.73 -14.75 1.60
C SER A 170 -6.93 -13.71 2.38
N MET A 171 -7.21 -12.41 2.19
CA MET A 171 -6.52 -11.34 2.94
C MET A 171 -6.89 -11.32 4.42
N GLU A 172 -8.16 -11.55 4.78
CA GLU A 172 -8.60 -11.62 6.19
C GLU A 172 -7.87 -12.74 6.95
N LYS A 173 -7.64 -13.88 6.29
CA LYS A 173 -6.93 -15.04 6.87
C LYS A 173 -5.42 -14.85 6.93
N LEU A 174 -4.82 -14.26 5.90
CA LEU A 174 -3.36 -14.15 5.76
C LEU A 174 -2.78 -12.97 6.55
N LEU A 175 -3.49 -11.84 6.62
CA LEU A 175 -2.96 -10.62 7.23
C LEU A 175 -3.18 -10.59 8.76
N PRO A 176 -2.17 -10.19 9.56
CA PRO A 176 -2.32 -10.04 11.00
C PRO A 176 -3.17 -8.82 11.36
N ASP A 177 -3.70 -8.77 12.58
CA ASP A 177 -4.65 -7.71 13.00
C ASP A 177 -4.02 -6.31 13.07
N ASP A 178 -2.72 -6.22 13.34
CA ASP A 178 -1.94 -4.99 13.38
C ASP A 178 -1.43 -4.52 12.00
N ILE A 179 -1.86 -5.17 10.90
CA ILE A 179 -1.34 -4.88 9.56
C ILE A 179 -1.44 -3.40 9.16
N HIS A 180 -2.56 -2.75 9.50
CA HIS A 180 -2.80 -1.34 9.23
C HIS A 180 -1.75 -0.43 9.87
N ILE A 181 -1.28 -0.77 11.08
CA ILE A 181 -0.20 -0.05 11.78
C ILE A 181 1.12 -0.25 11.03
N ARG A 182 1.43 -1.49 10.61
CA ARG A 182 2.65 -1.83 9.86
C ARG A 182 2.70 -1.17 8.48
N SER A 183 1.55 -0.95 7.86
CA SER A 183 1.43 -0.33 6.54
C SER A 183 1.42 1.20 6.58
N ASN A 184 0.98 1.83 7.68
CA ASN A 184 0.79 3.28 7.78
C ASN A 184 2.08 4.08 7.52
N GLY A 185 2.05 4.95 6.51
CA GLY A 185 3.19 5.77 6.10
C GLY A 185 4.29 5.01 5.33
N ARG A 186 4.23 3.68 5.29
CA ARG A 186 5.13 2.81 4.53
C ARG A 186 4.55 2.39 3.19
N VAL A 187 3.26 2.07 3.14
CA VAL A 187 2.56 1.56 1.95
C VAL A 187 1.65 2.64 1.37
N ARG A 188 1.71 2.83 0.04
CA ARG A 188 0.73 3.63 -0.70
C ARG A 188 -0.10 2.75 -1.61
N VAL A 189 -1.41 2.73 -1.41
CA VAL A 189 -2.38 2.01 -2.24
C VAL A 189 -3.01 2.98 -3.23
N ALA A 190 -2.89 2.68 -4.52
CA ALA A 190 -3.56 3.44 -5.56
C ALA A 190 -5.03 3.05 -5.70
N ILE A 191 -5.92 4.03 -5.76
CA ILE A 191 -7.35 3.84 -6.02
C ILE A 191 -7.79 4.86 -7.05
N THR A 192 -8.66 4.49 -7.98
CA THR A 192 -9.25 5.45 -8.91
C THR A 192 -10.59 5.93 -8.36
N GLN A 193 -10.73 7.23 -8.08
CA GLN A 193 -12.01 7.85 -7.80
C GLN A 193 -12.75 8.14 -9.11
N VAL A 194 -13.99 7.69 -9.18
CA VAL A 194 -14.91 7.95 -10.30
C VAL A 194 -15.56 9.31 -10.09
N LEU A 195 -15.23 10.24 -10.98
CA LEU A 195 -15.82 11.56 -11.13
C LEU A 195 -16.02 11.78 -12.64
N TRP A 196 -16.56 12.94 -13.06
CA TRP A 196 -16.62 13.30 -14.47
C TRP A 196 -15.26 13.19 -15.19
N LYS A 197 -14.15 13.45 -14.46
CA LYS A 197 -12.79 13.08 -14.84
C LYS A 197 -12.21 12.11 -13.80
N PRO A 198 -11.88 10.86 -14.16
CA PRO A 198 -11.27 9.91 -13.23
C PRO A 198 -10.02 10.49 -12.55
N ARG A 199 -9.90 10.28 -11.23
CA ARG A 199 -8.80 10.83 -10.44
C ARG A 199 -8.14 9.76 -9.60
N GLY A 200 -6.81 9.64 -9.68
CA GLY A 200 -6.02 8.77 -8.82
C GLY A 200 -5.93 9.30 -7.39
N LEU A 201 -6.17 8.42 -6.42
CA LEU A 201 -5.99 8.61 -4.99
C LEU A 201 -4.86 7.71 -4.51
N LEU A 202 -3.99 8.22 -3.64
CA LEU A 202 -2.98 7.44 -2.94
C LEU A 202 -3.33 7.39 -1.47
N VAL A 203 -3.73 6.21 -0.99
CA VAL A 203 -4.07 5.98 0.40
C VAL A 203 -2.85 5.43 1.12
N ASP A 204 -2.39 6.13 2.16
CA ASP A 204 -1.19 5.79 2.92
C ASP A 204 -1.40 5.80 4.45
N GLN A 205 -2.65 6.00 4.87
CA GLN A 205 -3.11 5.95 6.25
C GLN A 205 -4.37 5.08 6.31
N PHE A 206 -4.40 4.15 7.24
CA PHE A 206 -5.39 3.09 7.44
C PHE A 206 -5.80 3.05 8.91
N ASP A 207 -7.11 3.09 9.17
CA ASP A 207 -7.64 3.19 10.53
C ASP A 207 -7.78 1.81 11.21
N SER A 208 -7.84 0.73 10.41
CA SER A 208 -7.96 -0.65 10.90
C SER A 208 -7.50 -1.66 9.84
N LYS A 209 -7.32 -2.93 10.23
CA LYS A 209 -7.10 -4.05 9.27
C LYS A 209 -8.16 -4.07 8.18
N SER A 210 -9.44 -3.91 8.56
CA SER A 210 -10.55 -3.90 7.61
C SER A 210 -10.48 -2.74 6.62
N ASP A 211 -10.02 -1.56 7.06
CA ASP A 211 -9.88 -0.37 6.21
C ASP A 211 -8.72 -0.51 5.21
N LEU A 212 -7.59 -1.11 5.62
CA LEU A 212 -6.53 -1.51 4.70
C LEU A 212 -7.03 -2.53 3.67
N ILE A 213 -7.70 -3.59 4.12
CA ILE A 213 -8.29 -4.62 3.25
C ILE A 213 -9.27 -3.98 2.26
N ASN A 214 -10.12 -3.06 2.72
CA ASN A 214 -11.05 -2.31 1.86
C ASN A 214 -10.29 -1.46 0.82
N ALA A 215 -9.20 -0.82 1.19
CA ALA A 215 -8.37 -0.04 0.28
C ALA A 215 -7.74 -0.93 -0.81
N VAL A 216 -7.12 -2.04 -0.42
CA VAL A 216 -6.48 -3.00 -1.35
C VAL A 216 -7.52 -3.69 -2.25
N HIS A 217 -8.67 -4.08 -1.68
CA HIS A 217 -9.77 -4.66 -2.44
C HIS A 217 -10.33 -3.65 -3.46
N THR A 218 -10.53 -2.40 -3.05
CA THR A 218 -10.95 -1.32 -3.97
C THR A 218 -9.92 -1.06 -5.05
N SER A 219 -8.62 -1.09 -4.69
CA SER A 219 -7.51 -0.97 -5.64
C SER A 219 -7.51 -2.07 -6.70
N SER A 220 -8.10 -3.23 -6.40
CA SER A 220 -8.22 -4.38 -7.30
C SER A 220 -9.57 -4.47 -8.02
N PHE A 221 -10.48 -3.51 -7.81
CA PHE A 221 -11.88 -3.57 -8.27
C PHE A 221 -12.02 -3.26 -9.77
N ILE A 222 -11.79 -4.26 -10.60
CA ILE A 222 -11.98 -4.17 -12.06
C ILE A 222 -13.49 -4.29 -12.39
N PRO A 223 -14.11 -3.26 -12.98
CA PRO A 223 -15.52 -3.28 -13.37
C PRO A 223 -15.83 -4.47 -14.30
N GLY A 224 -16.90 -5.21 -14.01
CA GLY A 224 -17.31 -6.37 -14.82
C GLY A 224 -16.50 -7.65 -14.61
N TYR A 225 -15.38 -7.60 -13.87
CA TYR A 225 -14.58 -8.79 -13.55
C TYR A 225 -14.79 -9.23 -12.08
N LEU A 226 -14.63 -8.31 -11.12
CA LEU A 226 -14.69 -8.66 -9.68
C LEU A 226 -16.11 -8.71 -9.11
N ALA A 227 -17.04 -7.92 -9.64
CA ALA A 227 -18.42 -7.80 -9.15
C ALA A 227 -19.37 -7.34 -10.27
N PRO A 228 -20.69 -7.58 -10.14
CA PRO A 228 -21.67 -7.14 -11.15
C PRO A 228 -21.88 -5.64 -11.12
N ARG A 229 -21.46 -4.98 -10.04
CA ARG A 229 -21.48 -3.52 -9.93
C ARG A 229 -20.28 -2.93 -10.68
N PRO A 230 -20.47 -1.84 -11.43
CA PRO A 230 -19.38 -1.19 -12.17
C PRO A 230 -18.43 -0.40 -11.27
N VAL A 231 -18.82 -0.13 -10.02
CA VAL A 231 -18.09 0.67 -9.05
C VAL A 231 -18.24 0.12 -7.63
N THR A 232 -17.34 0.50 -6.74
CA THR A 232 -17.42 0.23 -5.30
C THR A 232 -17.31 1.54 -4.50
N MET A 233 -17.63 1.48 -3.20
CA MET A 233 -17.50 2.62 -2.28
C MET A 233 -16.27 2.44 -1.39
N PHE A 234 -15.42 3.47 -1.32
CA PHE A 234 -14.31 3.54 -0.37
C PHE A 234 -14.29 4.92 0.30
N ARG A 235 -14.42 4.95 1.64
CA ARG A 235 -14.49 6.19 2.45
C ARG A 235 -15.44 7.25 1.84
N ASN A 236 -16.68 6.83 1.57
CA ASN A 236 -17.74 7.66 0.97
C ASN A 236 -17.44 8.20 -0.43
N ARG A 237 -16.52 7.57 -1.18
CA ARG A 237 -16.21 7.92 -2.57
C ARG A 237 -16.51 6.74 -3.48
N VAL A 238 -17.06 7.04 -4.65
CA VAL A 238 -17.24 6.05 -5.72
C VAL A 238 -15.89 5.79 -6.36
N CYS A 239 -15.47 4.53 -6.37
CA CYS A 239 -14.12 4.11 -6.73
C CYS A 239 -14.10 2.84 -7.60
N VAL A 240 -13.00 2.66 -8.32
CA VAL A 240 -12.63 1.47 -9.10
C VAL A 240 -11.13 1.18 -8.97
N ASP A 241 -10.65 0.14 -9.64
CA ASP A 241 -9.26 -0.31 -9.68
C ASP A 241 -8.27 0.85 -9.85
N GLY A 242 -7.22 0.84 -9.03
CA GLY A 242 -6.19 1.89 -9.02
C GLY A 242 -5.35 1.92 -10.27
N GLY A 243 -5.20 0.77 -10.93
CA GLY A 243 -4.44 0.61 -12.17
C GLY A 243 -5.00 1.40 -13.35
N LEU A 244 -6.28 1.79 -13.31
CA LEU A 244 -6.91 2.62 -14.33
C LEU A 244 -6.28 4.02 -14.42
N THR A 245 -5.88 4.61 -13.29
CA THR A 245 -5.26 5.96 -13.26
C THR A 245 -3.78 5.91 -12.90
N LEU A 246 -3.39 5.02 -11.99
CA LEU A 246 -2.04 4.91 -11.44
C LEU A 246 -1.58 3.46 -11.52
N PHE A 247 -1.29 3.01 -12.75
CA PHE A 247 -0.81 1.65 -13.01
C PHE A 247 0.42 1.26 -12.19
N MET A 248 1.31 2.22 -11.91
CA MET A 248 2.49 2.10 -11.05
C MET A 248 2.63 3.36 -10.18
N PRO A 249 2.01 3.38 -8.99
CA PRO A 249 1.96 4.59 -8.17
C PRO A 249 3.33 4.96 -7.58
N PRO A 250 3.63 6.25 -7.36
CA PRO A 250 4.87 6.67 -6.73
C PRO A 250 4.90 6.28 -5.25
N SER A 251 6.05 5.77 -4.78
CA SER A 251 6.27 5.50 -3.35
C SER A 251 6.61 6.79 -2.57
N ALA A 252 6.67 6.70 -1.24
CA ALA A 252 7.03 7.84 -0.40
C ALA A 252 8.52 8.22 -0.44
N ALA A 253 9.36 7.42 -1.09
CA ALA A 253 10.78 7.69 -1.25
C ALA A 253 11.06 8.74 -2.35
N ALA A 254 12.21 9.41 -2.26
CA ALA A 254 12.68 10.33 -3.30
C ALA A 254 12.98 9.62 -4.63
N LYS A 255 13.40 8.35 -4.58
CA LYS A 255 13.59 7.49 -5.75
C LYS A 255 12.74 6.24 -5.61
N THR A 256 12.06 5.84 -6.69
CA THR A 256 11.23 4.64 -6.73
C THR A 256 11.68 3.71 -7.83
N VAL A 257 12.00 2.46 -7.48
CA VAL A 257 12.19 1.38 -8.45
C VAL A 257 10.82 0.81 -8.80
N ARG A 258 10.46 0.82 -10.09
CA ARG A 258 9.19 0.28 -10.58
C ARG A 258 9.35 -1.18 -10.97
N VAL A 259 8.49 -2.03 -10.43
CA VAL A 259 8.39 -3.47 -10.69
C VAL A 259 7.12 -3.71 -11.48
N CYS A 260 7.25 -4.20 -12.71
CA CYS A 260 6.14 -4.46 -13.62
C CYS A 260 6.04 -5.96 -13.92
N ALA A 261 4.86 -6.55 -13.77
CA ALA A 261 4.63 -7.95 -14.16
C ALA A 261 4.52 -8.14 -15.69
N PHE A 262 4.48 -7.05 -16.46
CA PHE A 262 4.47 -7.07 -17.92
C PHE A 262 5.83 -6.67 -18.47
N SER A 263 6.19 -7.23 -19.63
CA SER A 263 7.46 -6.91 -20.30
C SER A 263 7.53 -5.44 -20.66
N ALA A 264 8.50 -4.73 -20.08
CA ALA A 264 8.68 -3.31 -20.34
C ALA A 264 9.03 -3.04 -21.81
N SER A 265 9.80 -3.92 -22.44
CA SER A 265 10.18 -3.79 -23.85
C SER A 265 8.98 -4.02 -24.78
N SER A 266 8.21 -5.08 -24.55
CA SER A 266 7.04 -5.43 -25.38
C SER A 266 5.96 -4.35 -25.29
N PHE A 267 5.74 -3.79 -24.10
CA PHE A 267 4.74 -2.74 -23.87
C PHE A 267 5.29 -1.30 -23.97
N LYS A 268 6.57 -1.14 -24.38
CA LYS A 268 7.26 0.16 -24.51
C LYS A 268 7.16 1.04 -23.24
N LEU A 269 7.14 0.40 -22.08
CA LEU A 269 7.06 1.08 -20.77
C LEU A 269 8.41 1.69 -20.43
N LYS A 270 8.43 2.99 -20.11
CA LYS A 270 9.64 3.71 -19.71
C LYS A 270 9.78 3.74 -18.19
N GLY A 271 11.02 3.79 -17.71
CA GLY A 271 11.31 3.95 -16.29
C GLY A 271 10.89 2.77 -15.41
N ILE A 272 10.85 1.57 -16.00
CA ILE A 272 10.68 0.30 -15.29
C ILE A 272 12.06 -0.22 -14.88
N GLY A 273 12.21 -0.54 -13.59
CA GLY A 273 13.47 -1.08 -13.08
C GLY A 273 13.53 -2.60 -13.16
N ILE A 274 12.39 -3.27 -12.92
CA ILE A 274 12.28 -4.73 -12.92
C ILE A 274 11.06 -5.13 -13.74
N SER A 275 11.24 -5.95 -14.76
CA SER A 275 10.17 -6.54 -15.57
C SER A 275 10.62 -7.87 -16.16
N PRO A 276 9.69 -8.78 -16.53
CA PRO A 276 10.07 -10.00 -17.22
C PRO A 276 10.74 -9.69 -18.56
N ASP A 277 11.75 -10.48 -18.90
CA ASP A 277 12.33 -10.52 -20.23
C ASP A 277 11.57 -11.57 -21.04
N CYS A 278 10.87 -11.16 -22.10
CA CYS A 278 10.17 -12.08 -22.99
C CYS A 278 11.11 -12.84 -23.94
N ASN A 279 12.41 -12.50 -23.98
CA ASN A 279 13.39 -13.19 -24.78
C ASN A 279 14.75 -13.29 -24.07
N PRO A 280 14.81 -14.00 -22.93
CA PRO A 280 16.03 -14.11 -22.16
C PRO A 280 17.12 -14.75 -23.03
N LEU A 281 18.29 -14.11 -23.05
CA LEU A 281 19.46 -14.52 -23.84
C LEU A 281 19.23 -14.51 -25.36
N ASN A 282 18.22 -13.77 -25.85
CA ASN A 282 17.87 -13.68 -27.29
C ASN A 282 17.66 -15.04 -27.97
N ARG A 283 17.11 -16.01 -27.25
CA ARG A 283 16.90 -17.39 -27.75
C ARG A 283 15.86 -17.49 -28.87
N ALA A 284 14.94 -16.54 -28.94
CA ALA A 284 13.88 -16.50 -29.93
C ALA A 284 14.06 -15.31 -30.89
N THR A 285 13.70 -15.50 -32.16
CA THR A 285 13.69 -14.41 -33.15
C THR A 285 12.56 -13.42 -32.87
N ALA A 286 12.66 -12.19 -33.37
CA ALA A 286 11.65 -11.15 -33.15
C ALA A 286 10.23 -11.52 -33.63
N ARG A 287 10.10 -12.49 -34.55
CA ARG A 287 8.80 -13.04 -34.99
C ARG A 287 8.21 -14.05 -34.00
N GLN A 288 9.04 -14.71 -33.20
CA GLN A 288 8.62 -15.74 -32.23
C GLN A 288 8.26 -15.16 -30.86
N VAL A 289 8.59 -13.89 -30.60
CA VAL A 289 8.35 -13.19 -29.32
C VAL A 289 7.09 -12.31 -29.38
N LYS A 290 6.48 -12.16 -30.56
CA LYS A 290 5.28 -11.32 -30.79
C LYS A 290 3.98 -12.09 -30.59
#